data_AF-A0A7G3ZKW6-F1
#
_entry.id   AF-A0A7G3ZKW6-F1
#
_cell.length_a   1.000
_cell.length_b   1.000
_cell.length_c   1.000
_cell.angle_alpha   90.00
_cell.angle_beta   90.00
_cell.angle_gamma   90.00
#
_symmetry.space_group_name_H-M   'P 1'
#
loop_
_entity.id
_entity.type
_entity.pdbx_description
1 polymer ?
#
loop_
_entity_poly.entity_id
_entity_poly.type
_entity_poly.pdbx_seq_one_letter_code
_entity_poly.pdbx_strand_id
1 'polypeptide(L)'
;MKILFDSGSPTSFLHSDMVKILNLRTNQTPPFRFRGFIPTDSSTTTQAVSLTFPVEDLQITVAAYVLESMDYRMLIGNPILHRYPKLLSIILTSTPNRTLLHHRLK
;
A
#
# COMPACT_ATOMS: atom_id res chain seq x y z
N MET A 1 -5.45 2.98 -11.86
CA MET A 1 -4.60 2.94 -10.66
C MET A 1 -4.18 1.50 -10.44
N LYS A 2 -2.88 1.22 -10.32
CA LYS A 2 -2.36 -0.15 -10.06
C LYS A 2 -2.06 -0.25 -8.56
N ILE A 3 -2.75 -1.15 -7.87
CA ILE A 3 -2.56 -1.41 -6.44
C ILE A 3 -1.98 -2.82 -6.30
N LEU A 4 -0.94 -2.97 -5.48
CA LEU A 4 -0.38 -4.26 -5.09
C LEU A 4 -0.91 -4.62 -3.70
N PHE A 5 -1.43 -5.84 -3.56
CA PHE A 5 -1.79 -6.41 -2.27
C PHE A 5 -0.77 -7.49 -1.95
N ASP A 6 0.02 -7.27 -0.89
CA ASP A 6 1.16 -8.10 -0.54
C ASP A 6 1.09 -8.52 0.94
N SER A 7 0.65 -9.77 1.14
CA SER A 7 0.60 -10.41 2.46
C SER A 7 1.99 -10.68 3.05
N GLY A 8 3.06 -10.61 2.25
CA GLY A 8 4.44 -10.68 2.71
C GLY A 8 5.01 -9.34 3.18
N SER A 9 4.36 -8.22 2.84
CA SER A 9 4.85 -6.90 3.24
C SER A 9 4.44 -6.55 4.68
N PRO A 10 5.38 -6.19 5.58
CA PRO A 10 5.05 -5.83 6.95
C PRO A 10 4.41 -4.45 7.08
N THR A 11 4.38 -3.65 6.00
CA THR A 11 3.81 -2.29 5.97
C THR A 11 3.21 -1.97 4.60
N SER A 12 2.52 -0.84 4.50
CA SER A 12 1.96 -0.33 3.26
C SER A 12 2.81 0.83 2.72
N PHE A 13 2.74 1.04 1.41
CA PHE A 13 3.43 2.13 0.73
C PHE A 13 2.49 2.87 -0.22
N LEU A 14 2.72 4.17 -0.38
CA LEU A 14 2.00 5.03 -1.30
C LEU A 14 3.01 5.80 -2.16
N HIS A 15 2.76 5.84 -3.46
CA HIS A 15 3.56 6.64 -4.37
C HIS A 15 3.32 8.14 -4.11
N SER A 16 4.36 8.97 -4.20
CA SER A 16 4.32 10.39 -3.86
C SER A 16 3.39 11.23 -4.74
N ASP A 17 3.17 10.80 -6.00
CA ASP A 17 2.17 11.41 -6.88
C ASP A 17 0.76 11.38 -6.27
N MET A 18 0.42 10.28 -5.57
CA MET A 18 -0.89 10.11 -4.96
C MET A 18 -1.10 11.04 -3.78
N VAL A 19 -0.04 11.37 -3.04
CA VAL A 19 -0.10 12.38 -1.98
C VAL A 19 -0.59 13.72 -2.56
N LYS A 20 -0.07 14.12 -3.72
CA LYS A 20 -0.46 15.36 -4.40
C LYS A 20 -1.89 15.27 -4.96
N ILE A 21 -2.20 14.18 -5.67
CA ILE A 21 -3.49 13.97 -6.32
C ILE A 21 -4.64 13.94 -5.28
N LEU A 22 -4.41 13.29 -4.14
CA LEU A 22 -5.41 13.15 -3.08
C LEU A 22 -5.32 14.25 -2.02
N ASN A 23 -4.43 15.23 -2.20
CA ASN A 23 -4.17 16.31 -1.25
C ASN A 23 -3.95 15.81 0.20
N LEU A 24 -3.15 14.75 0.35
CA LEU A 24 -2.90 14.12 1.64
C LEU A 24 -1.84 14.91 2.43
N ARG A 25 -2.06 15.00 3.74
CA ARG A 25 -1.05 15.49 4.67
C ARG A 25 -0.01 14.41 4.95
N THR A 26 1.27 14.73 4.70
CA THR A 26 2.39 13.89 5.10
C THR A 26 2.85 14.21 6.53
N ASN A 27 3.37 13.19 7.20
CA ASN A 27 4.01 13.30 8.51
C ASN A 27 5.45 12.78 8.41
N GLN A 28 6.35 13.41 9.17
CA GLN A 28 7.72 12.91 9.33
C GLN A 28 7.73 11.71 10.27
N THR A 29 8.62 10.76 9.98
CA THR A 29 8.82 9.52 10.71
C THR A 29 10.31 9.24 10.83
N PRO A 30 10.76 8.46 11.82
CA PRO A 30 12.14 7.95 11.83
C PRO A 30 12.46 7.22 10.52
N PRO A 31 13.72 7.28 10.04
CA PRO A 31 14.11 6.61 8.80
C PRO A 31 13.74 5.13 8.80
N PHE A 32 12.89 4.75 7.85
CA PHE A 32 12.48 3.37 7.64
C PHE A 32 13.21 2.81 6.43
N ARG A 33 14.03 1.78 6.64
CA ARG A 33 14.77 1.07 5.58
C ARG A 33 14.04 -0.20 5.19
N PHE A 34 13.92 -0.45 3.89
CA PHE A 34 13.22 -1.63 3.36
C PHE A 34 13.86 -2.15 2.07
N ARG A 35 13.47 -3.36 1.66
CA ARG A 35 13.95 -4.10 0.47
C ARG A 35 12.80 -4.91 -0.14
N GLY A 36 12.92 -5.28 -1.42
CA GLY A 36 12.12 -6.36 -2.02
C GLY A 36 11.26 -5.98 -3.22
N PHE A 37 10.38 -4.98 -3.09
CA PHE A 37 9.43 -4.60 -4.16
C PHE A 37 9.89 -3.40 -5.01
N ILE A 38 11.09 -2.87 -4.74
CA ILE A 38 11.78 -1.88 -5.58
C ILE A 38 13.06 -2.56 -6.08
N PRO A 39 13.50 -2.32 -7.33
CA PRO A 39 14.69 -2.96 -7.92
C PRO A 39 16.03 -2.69 -7.20
N THR A 40 16.08 -1.77 -6.24
CA THR A 40 17.30 -1.38 -5.53
C THR A 40 17.59 -2.29 -4.33
N ASP A 41 18.88 -2.46 -4.00
CA ASP A 41 19.33 -3.29 -2.88
C ASP A 41 18.73 -2.87 -1.53
N SER A 42 18.43 -1.59 -1.36
CA SER A 42 17.61 -1.06 -0.26
C SER A 42 17.19 0.37 -0.52
N SER A 43 16.02 0.73 -0.02
CA SER A 43 15.49 2.08 -0.05
C SER A 43 15.17 2.54 1.37
N THR A 44 15.16 3.86 1.56
CA THR A 44 14.83 4.49 2.85
C THR A 44 13.79 5.60 2.62
N THR A 45 12.88 5.76 3.57
CA THR A 45 11.91 6.86 3.59
C THR A 45 11.72 7.39 5.00
N THR A 46 11.43 8.67 5.11
CA THR A 46 11.10 9.36 6.38
C THR A 46 9.68 9.91 6.38
N GLN A 47 8.89 9.65 5.34
CA GLN A 47 7.54 10.22 5.21
C GLN A 47 6.48 9.14 5.27
N ALA A 48 5.38 9.44 5.95
CA ALA A 48 4.20 8.60 5.99
C ALA A 48 2.91 9.42 5.89
N VAL A 49 1.84 8.76 5.48
CA VAL A 49 0.48 9.28 5.41
C VAL A 49 -0.49 8.34 6.11
N SER A 50 -1.62 8.88 6.54
CA SER A 50 -2.81 8.10 6.86
C SER A 50 -3.89 8.46 5.86
N LEU A 51 -4.41 7.47 5.15
CA LEU A 51 -5.46 7.65 4.16
C LEU A 51 -6.67 6.80 4.56
N THR A 52 -7.86 7.39 4.47
CA THR A 52 -9.12 6.70 4.73
C THR A 52 -9.96 6.72 3.48
N PHE A 53 -10.48 5.57 3.08
CA PHE A 53 -11.36 5.46 1.92
C PHE A 53 -12.47 4.43 2.16
N PRO A 54 -13.66 4.64 1.55
CA PRO A 54 -14.73 3.67 1.60
C PRO A 54 -14.44 2.50 0.64
N VAL A 55 -14.77 1.29 1.07
CA VAL A 55 -14.93 0.11 0.21
C VAL A 55 -16.22 -0.57 0.64
N GLU A 56 -17.23 -0.55 -0.24
CA GLU A 56 -18.60 -0.96 0.11
C GLU A 56 -19.07 -0.23 1.38
N ASP A 57 -19.50 -0.98 2.40
CA ASP A 57 -19.99 -0.47 3.68
C ASP A 57 -18.88 -0.25 4.71
N LEU A 58 -17.61 -0.42 4.33
CA LEU A 58 -16.45 -0.30 5.22
C LEU A 58 -15.69 1.00 4.99
N GLN A 59 -15.29 1.64 6.09
CA GLN A 59 -14.26 2.68 6.09
C GLN A 59 -12.91 2.06 6.43
N ILE A 60 -12.00 2.05 5.45
CA ILE A 60 -10.67 1.48 5.61
C ILE A 60 -9.67 2.60 5.81
N THR A 61 -8.92 2.55 6.89
CA THR A 61 -7.79 3.45 7.14
C THR A 61 -6.48 2.71 6.95
N VAL A 62 -5.61 3.26 6.12
CA VAL A 62 -4.28 2.75 5.83
C VAL A 62 -3.23 3.77 6.25
N ALA A 63 -2.35 3.36 7.16
CA ALA A 63 -1.07 4.02 7.36
C ALA A 63 -0.07 3.49 6.32
N ALA A 64 0.57 4.37 5.57
CA ALA A 64 1.50 4.00 4.51
C ALA A 64 2.71 4.93 4.48
N TYR A 65 3.89 4.36 4.22
CA TYR A 65 5.08 5.14 3.92
C TYR A 65 5.03 5.72 2.50
N VAL A 66 5.58 6.91 2.31
CA VAL A 66 5.61 7.59 1.01
C VAL A 66 6.90 7.28 0.28
N LEU A 67 6.78 6.93 -1.00
CA LEU A 67 7.91 6.64 -1.88
C LEU A 67 7.87 7.47 -3.15
N GLU A 68 9.04 7.90 -3.62
CA GLU A 68 9.15 8.65 -4.88
C GLU A 68 9.08 7.76 -6.13
N SER A 69 9.49 6.50 -6.02
CA SER A 69 9.55 5.57 -7.13
C SER A 69 9.09 4.18 -6.70
N MET A 70 8.04 3.69 -7.37
CA MET A 70 7.53 2.33 -7.29
C MET A 70 6.62 2.05 -8.50
N ASP A 71 6.57 0.81 -8.98
CA ASP A 71 5.78 0.40 -10.16
C ASP A 71 4.26 0.44 -9.95
N TYR A 72 3.84 0.65 -8.70
CA TYR A 72 2.47 0.68 -8.26
C TYR A 72 2.16 2.05 -7.69
N ARG A 73 0.88 2.44 -7.64
CA ARG A 73 0.51 3.68 -6.93
C ARG A 73 0.35 3.45 -5.44
N MET A 74 0.07 2.21 -5.04
CA MET A 74 -0.09 1.81 -3.66
C MET A 74 0.28 0.33 -3.49
N LEU A 75 0.89 0.00 -2.36
CA LEU A 75 1.08 -1.35 -1.86
C LEU A 75 0.35 -1.45 -0.52
N ILE A 76 -0.59 -2.38 -0.38
CA ILE A 76 -1.30 -2.67 0.86
C ILE A 76 -0.69 -3.91 1.50
N GLY A 77 -0.05 -3.72 2.65
CA GLY A 77 0.66 -4.76 3.37
C GLY A 77 -0.22 -5.59 4.31
N ASN A 78 0.42 -6.60 4.90
CA ASN A 78 -0.21 -7.59 5.76
C ASN A 78 -1.05 -7.00 6.92
N PRO A 79 -0.62 -5.94 7.65
CA PRO A 79 -1.41 -5.42 8.76
C PRO A 79 -2.81 -4.95 8.34
N ILE A 80 -2.94 -4.37 7.14
CA ILE A 80 -4.23 -3.92 6.62
C ILE A 80 -5.04 -5.10 6.09
N LEU A 81 -4.41 -5.99 5.33
CA LEU A 81 -5.06 -7.19 4.79
C LEU A 81 -5.63 -8.08 5.89
N HIS A 82 -4.90 -8.24 6.99
CA HIS A 82 -5.34 -9.02 8.15
C HIS A 82 -6.45 -8.32 8.93
N ARG A 83 -6.39 -6.99 9.07
CA ARG A 83 -7.43 -6.20 9.74
C ARG A 83 -8.75 -6.18 8.98
N TYR A 84 -8.68 -6.21 7.65
CA TYR A 84 -9.84 -6.11 6.77
C TYR A 84 -9.87 -7.27 5.77
N PRO A 85 -10.13 -8.52 6.21
CA PRO A 85 -10.07 -9.69 5.32
C PRO A 85 -11.07 -9.61 4.15
N LYS A 86 -12.16 -8.85 4.30
CA LYS A 86 -13.13 -8.58 3.23
C LYS A 86 -12.53 -7.82 2.04
N LEU A 87 -11.46 -7.04 2.22
CA LEU A 87 -10.74 -6.41 1.10
C LEU A 87 -10.31 -7.47 0.09
N LEU A 88 -9.75 -8.59 0.55
CA LEU A 88 -9.29 -9.67 -0.33
C LEU A 88 -10.43 -10.27 -1.14
N SER A 89 -11.59 -10.52 -0.52
CA SER A 89 -12.75 -11.06 -1.23
C SER A 89 -13.29 -10.10 -2.29
N ILE A 90 -13.33 -8.80 -1.99
CA ILE A 90 -13.83 -7.77 -2.92
C ILE A 90 -12.87 -7.61 -4.11
N ILE A 91 -11.57 -7.67 -3.85
CA ILE A 91 -10.53 -7.59 -4.88
C ILE A 91 -10.62 -8.77 -5.85
N LEU A 92 -10.79 -9.98 -5.32
CA LEU A 92 -10.86 -11.20 -6.12
C LEU A 92 -12.12 -11.27 -7.00
N THR A 93 -13.20 -10.59 -6.61
CA THR A 93 -14.45 -10.51 -7.37
C THR A 93 -14.54 -9.30 -8.29
N SER A 94 -13.76 -8.23 -8.03
CA SER A 94 -13.63 -7.07 -8.91
C SER A 94 -12.64 -7.35 -10.07
N THR A 95 -13.12 -7.18 -11.31
CA THR A 95 -12.52 -7.45 -12.64
C THR A 95 -10.97 -7.47 -12.75
N PRO A 96 -10.36 -8.40 -13.54
CA PRO A 96 -8.94 -8.77 -13.45
C PRO A 96 -7.88 -7.73 -13.87
N ASN A 97 -8.27 -6.63 -14.50
CA ASN A 97 -7.33 -5.81 -15.29
C ASN A 97 -6.51 -4.76 -14.51
N ARG A 98 -6.59 -4.68 -13.18
CA ARG A 98 -5.93 -3.59 -12.41
C ARG A 98 -5.26 -3.99 -11.10
N THR A 99 -5.29 -5.26 -10.72
CA THR A 99 -4.84 -5.71 -9.40
C THR A 99 -3.85 -6.86 -9.52
N LEU A 100 -2.65 -6.68 -8.96
CA LEU A 100 -1.70 -7.79 -8.78
C LEU A 100 -1.75 -8.20 -7.31
N LEU A 101 -2.03 -9.48 -7.08
CA LEU A 101 -2.04 -10.11 -5.77
C LEU A 101 -0.82 -11.04 -5.70
N HIS A 102 0.11 -10.78 -4.78
CA HIS A 102 1.19 -11.71 -4.48
C HIS A 102 0.92 -12.38 -3.13
N HIS A 103 0.70 -13.70 -3.18
CA HIS A 103 0.62 -14.55 -1.99
C HIS A 103 1.90 -15.39 -1.93
N ARG A 104 2.72 -15.21 -0.90
CA ARG A 104 3.78 -16.19 -0.60
C ARG A 104 3.18 -17.29 0.26
N LEU A 105 2.94 -18.45 -0.33
CA LEU A 105 2.75 -19.67 0.46
C LEU A 105 4.10 -19.97 1.12
N LYS A 106 4.11 -20.11 2.44
CA LYS A 106 5.25 -20.63 3.19
C LYS A 106 5.39 -22.12 2.93
#